data_AF-A0A1R4JBT2-F1
#
_entry.id   AF-A0A1R4JBT2-F1
#
_cell.length_a   1.000
_cell.length_b   1.000
_cell.length_c   1.000
_cell.angle_alpha   90.00
_cell.angle_beta   90.00
_cell.angle_gamma   90.00
#
_symmetry.space_group_name_H-M   'P 1'
#
loop_
_entity.id
_entity.type
_entity.pdbx_description
1 polymer ?
#
loop_
_entity_poly.entity_id
_entity_poly.type
_entity_poly.pdbx_seq_one_letter_code
_entity_poly.pdbx_strand_id
1 'polypeptide(L)'
;MAGARILRCNPFVEGGVDKVPDHFMLKRNPATKDFVYLGDGVIVNPNDPKYLKKEIELILNQYEKELKIVDAPIINAFDQLKLMVDVEEQSVAQLSDQYVEMNKKKLLSEGYYPDSAELESSVSLRLFKVIKNQKSHSYFKHIHPSLIDKEVKSGDSVFCLIDEDIGILDSNSPELQKEFILKRGVTESDLKEKTARLVDYLLVLKQKDYDGH
;
A
#
# COMPACT_ATOMS: atom_id res chain seq x y z
N MET A 1 30.21 -22.01 22.23
CA MET A 1 30.02 -21.19 23.45
C MET A 1 28.81 -20.31 23.24
N ALA A 2 27.66 -20.72 23.77
CA ALA A 2 26.41 -19.98 23.69
C ALA A 2 26.15 -19.36 25.07
N GLY A 3 26.13 -18.04 25.18
CA GLY A 3 26.03 -17.38 26.48
C GLY A 3 25.74 -15.88 26.42
N ALA A 4 25.00 -15.42 25.41
CA ALA A 4 24.63 -14.01 25.31
C ALA A 4 23.18 -13.82 24.86
N ARG A 5 22.23 -14.50 25.53
CA ARG A 5 20.81 -14.18 25.49
C ARG A 5 20.23 -14.52 26.85
N ILE A 6 20.20 -13.53 27.75
CA ILE A 6 19.32 -13.30 28.91
C ILE A 6 20.10 -12.31 29.80
N LEU A 7 20.08 -11.04 29.41
CA LEU A 7 20.46 -9.91 30.28
C LEU A 7 19.36 -8.84 30.30
N ARG A 8 18.10 -9.22 29.99
CA ARG A 8 16.93 -8.35 30.18
C ARG A 8 16.24 -8.52 31.54
N CYS A 9 16.71 -9.48 32.35
CA CYS A 9 16.23 -9.71 33.71
C CYS A 9 17.44 -9.86 34.64
N ASN A 10 18.29 -8.82 34.74
CA ASN A 10 19.27 -8.77 35.81
C ASN A 10 18.56 -8.26 37.08
N PRO A 11 18.36 -9.08 38.13
CA PRO A 11 17.59 -8.67 39.32
C PRO A 11 18.27 -7.56 40.15
N PHE A 12 19.51 -7.18 39.80
CA PHE A 12 20.26 -6.11 40.48
C PHE A 12 20.34 -4.81 39.68
N VAL A 13 19.65 -4.70 38.54
CA VAL A 13 19.52 -3.48 37.76
C VAL A 13 18.05 -3.11 37.76
N GLU A 14 17.71 -1.93 38.29
CA GLU A 14 16.37 -1.37 38.13
C GLU A 14 16.08 -1.27 36.63
N GLY A 15 15.15 -2.11 36.14
CA GLY A 15 14.70 -2.06 34.77
C GLY A 15 14.14 -0.67 34.47
N GLY A 16 14.45 -0.13 33.29
CA GLY A 16 13.84 1.11 32.84
C GLY A 16 12.32 1.00 32.91
N VAL A 17 11.67 1.98 33.54
CA VAL A 17 10.21 2.03 33.65
C VAL A 17 9.65 2.33 32.27
N ASP A 18 9.27 1.29 31.54
CA ASP A 18 8.43 1.42 30.35
C ASP A 18 7.02 1.76 30.85
N LYS A 19 6.64 3.03 30.74
CA LYS A 19 5.34 3.52 31.21
C LYS A 19 4.25 2.99 30.29
N VAL A 20 3.74 1.81 30.64
CA VAL A 20 2.53 1.27 30.05
C VAL A 20 1.33 2.04 30.60
N PRO A 21 0.35 2.45 29.77
CA PRO A 21 -0.85 3.13 30.24
C PRO A 21 -1.64 2.26 31.23
N ASP A 22 -2.20 2.88 32.27
CA ASP A 22 -2.96 2.18 33.30
C ASP A 22 -4.20 1.42 32.75
N HIS A 23 -4.69 1.81 31.57
CA HIS A 23 -5.87 1.22 30.95
C HIS A 23 -5.65 0.98 29.45
N PHE A 24 -5.73 -0.28 29.05
CA PHE A 24 -5.87 -0.66 27.65
C PHE A 24 -7.35 -0.60 27.25
N MET A 25 -7.70 0.27 26.30
CA MET A 25 -9.05 0.29 25.74
C MET A 25 -9.14 -0.63 24.53
N LEU A 26 -10.02 -1.64 24.57
CA LEU A 26 -10.37 -2.49 23.42
C LEU A 26 -11.17 -1.74 22.34
N LYS A 27 -11.60 -0.51 22.63
CA LYS A 27 -12.36 0.35 21.71
C LYS A 27 -11.42 1.39 21.12
N ARG A 28 -11.65 1.74 19.85
CA ARG A 28 -10.96 2.86 19.19
C ARG A 28 -11.05 4.12 20.05
N ASN A 29 -9.97 4.91 20.07
CA ASN A 29 -9.96 6.20 20.72
C ASN A 29 -11.14 7.05 20.19
N PRO A 30 -12.06 7.52 21.07
CA PRO A 30 -13.21 8.33 20.65
C PRO A 30 -12.80 9.54 19.80
N ALA A 31 -11.63 10.11 20.07
CA ALA A 31 -11.10 11.28 19.36
C ALA A 31 -10.74 11.00 17.88
N THR A 32 -10.48 9.75 17.53
CA THR A 32 -10.06 9.33 16.17
C THR A 32 -11.04 8.33 15.57
N LYS A 33 -12.24 8.21 16.13
CA LYS A 33 -13.22 7.19 15.75
C LYS A 33 -13.67 7.32 14.29
N ASP A 34 -13.83 8.56 13.84
CA ASP A 34 -14.33 8.92 12.52
C ASP A 34 -13.20 9.20 11.52
N PHE A 35 -11.93 8.97 11.92
CA PHE A 35 -10.80 9.16 11.03
C PHE A 35 -10.68 7.96 10.09
N VAL A 36 -10.39 8.24 8.83
CA VAL A 36 -10.12 7.25 7.79
C VAL A 36 -8.69 6.76 7.98
N TYR A 37 -8.52 5.47 8.24
CA TYR A 37 -7.20 4.86 8.33
C TYR A 37 -6.70 4.57 6.92
N LEU A 38 -5.63 5.24 6.50
CA LEU A 38 -5.04 5.04 5.17
C LEU A 38 -3.97 3.93 5.15
N GLY A 39 -3.60 3.38 6.31
CA GLY A 39 -2.48 2.42 6.43
C GLY A 39 -1.39 2.92 7.38
N ASP A 40 -0.63 2.00 7.97
CA ASP A 40 0.62 2.24 8.76
C ASP A 40 0.59 3.41 9.75
N GLY A 41 -0.48 3.51 10.53
CA GLY A 41 -0.65 4.54 11.55
C GLY A 41 -1.04 5.92 11.02
N VAL A 42 -1.26 6.07 9.70
CA VAL A 42 -1.79 7.31 9.11
C VAL A 42 -3.31 7.31 9.27
N ILE A 43 -3.80 8.29 10.01
CA ILE A 43 -5.22 8.48 10.32
C ILE A 43 -5.65 9.85 9.84
N VAL A 44 -6.53 9.88 8.84
CA VAL A 44 -6.99 11.11 8.21
C VAL A 44 -8.31 11.51 8.81
N ASN A 45 -8.39 12.71 9.34
CA ASN A 45 -9.68 13.29 9.67
C ASN A 45 -10.35 13.77 8.36
N PRO A 46 -11.44 13.12 7.89
CA PRO A 46 -12.10 13.53 6.65
C PRO A 46 -12.69 14.95 6.74
N ASN A 47 -12.88 15.48 7.95
CA ASN A 47 -13.41 16.82 8.20
C ASN A 47 -12.32 17.89 8.34
N ASP A 48 -11.03 17.52 8.32
CA ASP A 48 -9.91 18.47 8.39
C ASP A 48 -8.87 18.19 7.28
N PRO A 49 -9.11 18.71 6.07
CA PRO A 49 -8.17 18.56 4.95
C PRO A 49 -6.82 19.27 5.18
N LYS A 50 -6.72 20.18 6.16
CA LYS A 50 -5.47 20.86 6.51
C LYS A 50 -4.56 19.95 7.32
N TYR A 51 -5.13 19.09 8.17
CA TYR A 51 -4.38 18.06 8.91
C TYR A 51 -3.68 17.08 7.96
N LEU A 52 -4.41 16.58 6.95
CA LEU A 52 -3.86 15.67 5.94
C LEU A 52 -2.64 16.27 5.22
N LYS A 53 -2.76 17.52 4.75
CA LYS A 53 -1.65 18.22 4.08
C LYS A 53 -0.41 18.33 4.96
N LYS A 54 -0.60 18.67 6.24
CA LYS A 54 0.48 18.78 7.20
C LYS A 54 1.16 17.43 7.46
N GLU A 55 0.39 16.35 7.57
CA GLU A 55 0.94 15.01 7.78
C GLU A 55 1.73 14.52 6.55
N ILE A 56 1.18 14.74 5.35
CA ILE A 56 1.89 14.45 4.09
C ILE A 56 3.19 15.25 4.01
N GLU A 57 3.18 16.54 4.36
CA GLU A 57 4.39 17.38 4.39
C GLU A 57 5.45 16.87 5.37
N LEU A 58 5.04 16.41 6.56
CA LEU A 58 5.97 15.85 7.55
C LEU A 58 6.64 14.58 7.02
N ILE A 59 5.87 13.66 6.46
CA ILE A 59 6.38 12.41 5.88
C ILE A 59 7.27 12.72 4.67
N LEU A 60 6.85 13.64 3.80
CA LEU A 60 7.63 14.04 2.63
C LEU A 60 8.98 14.65 3.01
N ASN A 61 9.03 15.52 4.02
CA ASN A 61 10.29 16.09 4.51
C ASN A 61 11.22 15.02 5.11
N GLN A 62 10.66 13.97 5.73
CA GLN A 62 11.45 12.86 6.26
C GLN A 62 12.10 12.04 5.15
N TYR A 63 11.35 11.75 4.08
CA TYR A 63 11.77 10.83 3.02
C TYR A 63 12.21 11.51 1.71
N GLU A 64 12.40 12.83 1.72
CA GLU A 64 12.70 13.64 0.52
C GLU A 64 13.86 13.08 -0.32
N LYS A 65 14.91 12.59 0.35
CA LYS A 65 16.12 12.04 -0.30
C LYS A 65 15.93 10.67 -0.91
N GLU A 66 14.86 9.97 -0.56
CA GLU A 66 14.51 8.62 -1.06
C GLU A 66 13.43 8.66 -2.15
N LEU A 67 12.94 9.86 -2.49
CA LEU A 67 11.97 10.04 -3.55
C LEU A 67 12.61 9.77 -4.91
N LYS A 68 12.03 8.82 -5.64
CA LYS A 68 12.34 8.60 -7.05
C LYS A 68 11.41 9.47 -7.90
N ILE A 69 11.89 10.67 -8.22
CA ILE A 69 11.18 11.60 -9.10
C ILE A 69 11.35 11.16 -10.56
N VAL A 70 10.25 11.06 -11.30
CA VAL A 70 10.23 10.72 -12.73
C VAL A 70 9.53 11.84 -13.52
N ASP A 71 10.09 12.20 -14.70
CA ASP A 71 9.64 13.34 -15.51
C ASP A 71 8.19 13.22 -16.01
N ALA A 72 7.68 11.99 -16.12
CA ALA A 72 6.29 11.63 -16.40
C ALA A 72 6.08 10.15 -16.01
N PRO A 73 4.84 9.66 -15.81
CA PRO A 73 4.59 8.22 -15.86
C PRO A 73 4.77 7.78 -17.33
N ILE A 74 6.00 7.53 -17.76
CA ILE A 74 6.35 7.19 -19.15
C ILE A 74 5.71 5.85 -19.57
N ILE A 75 5.19 5.08 -18.62
CA ILE A 75 4.78 3.69 -18.79
C ILE A 75 3.46 3.49 -18.04
N ASN A 76 2.42 3.01 -18.73
CA ASN A 76 1.16 2.60 -18.08
C ASN A 76 1.45 1.50 -17.03
N ALA A 77 0.51 1.27 -16.11
CA ALA A 77 0.71 0.32 -15.01
C ALA A 77 1.05 -1.09 -15.51
N PHE A 78 0.45 -1.49 -16.63
CA PHE A 78 0.66 -2.81 -17.22
C PHE A 78 2.10 -3.01 -17.74
N ASP A 79 2.62 -2.04 -18.47
CA ASP A 79 3.96 -2.09 -19.03
C ASP A 79 5.00 -2.01 -17.89
N GLN A 80 4.73 -1.26 -16.83
CA GLN A 80 5.55 -1.24 -15.62
C GLN A 80 5.57 -2.62 -14.93
N LEU A 81 4.41 -3.28 -14.83
CA LEU A 81 4.29 -4.62 -14.27
C LEU A 81 5.10 -5.64 -15.10
N LYS A 82 5.04 -5.54 -16.43
CA LYS A 82 5.81 -6.40 -17.35
C LYS A 82 7.32 -6.23 -17.23
N LEU A 83 7.82 -5.07 -16.84
CA LEU A 83 9.24 -4.91 -16.53
C LEU A 83 9.65 -5.73 -15.30
N MET A 84 8.75 -5.95 -14.36
CA MET A 84 9.01 -6.64 -13.10
C MET A 84 8.74 -8.14 -13.15
N VAL A 85 7.66 -8.56 -13.82
CA VAL A 85 7.21 -9.95 -13.84
C VAL A 85 6.65 -10.33 -15.20
N ASP A 86 6.61 -11.64 -15.48
CA ASP A 86 5.85 -12.16 -16.61
C ASP A 86 4.44 -12.50 -16.14
N VAL A 87 3.44 -12.15 -16.94
CA VAL A 87 2.03 -12.22 -16.55
C VAL A 87 1.17 -12.87 -17.64
N GLU A 88 0.12 -13.53 -17.20
CA GLU A 88 -0.95 -14.06 -18.02
C GLU A 88 -2.23 -13.27 -17.71
N GLU A 89 -2.83 -12.65 -18.74
CA GLU A 89 -4.08 -11.91 -18.59
C GLU A 89 -5.24 -12.85 -18.31
N GLN A 90 -6.09 -12.46 -17.37
CA GLN A 90 -7.27 -13.19 -16.96
C GLN A 90 -8.51 -12.33 -17.18
N SER A 91 -9.66 -12.97 -17.39
CA SER A 91 -10.91 -12.23 -17.60
C SER A 91 -11.34 -11.54 -16.30
N VAL A 92 -11.58 -10.22 -16.36
CA VAL A 92 -12.17 -9.45 -15.26
C VAL A 92 -13.60 -9.90 -14.96
N ALA A 93 -14.30 -10.50 -15.93
CA ALA A 93 -15.66 -11.00 -15.77
C ALA A 93 -15.79 -12.18 -14.79
N GLN A 94 -14.68 -12.76 -14.32
CA GLN A 94 -14.70 -13.78 -13.26
C GLN A 94 -14.81 -13.18 -11.85
N LEU A 95 -14.54 -11.87 -11.72
CA LEU A 95 -14.65 -11.15 -10.45
C LEU A 95 -16.12 -10.85 -10.16
N SER A 96 -16.50 -10.91 -8.89
CA SER A 96 -17.84 -10.50 -8.48
C SER A 96 -18.05 -9.00 -8.64
N ASP A 97 -19.27 -8.59 -9.01
CA ASP A 97 -19.65 -7.18 -9.07
C ASP A 97 -19.40 -6.46 -7.74
N GLN A 98 -19.63 -7.16 -6.61
CA GLN A 98 -19.36 -6.63 -5.27
C GLN A 98 -17.88 -6.25 -5.09
N TYR A 99 -16.96 -7.11 -5.55
CA TYR A 99 -15.53 -6.86 -5.45
C TYR A 99 -15.07 -5.72 -6.36
N VAL A 100 -15.59 -5.64 -7.59
CA VAL A 100 -15.32 -4.54 -8.52
C VAL A 100 -15.80 -3.21 -7.95
N GLU A 101 -17.05 -3.15 -7.49
CA GLU A 101 -17.64 -1.93 -6.91
C GLU A 101 -16.93 -1.47 -5.63
N MET A 102 -16.43 -2.42 -4.82
CA MET A 102 -15.61 -2.10 -3.65
C MET A 102 -14.30 -1.40 -4.04
N ASN A 103 -13.60 -1.91 -5.06
CA ASN A 103 -12.36 -1.29 -5.55
C ASN A 103 -12.64 0.10 -6.16
N LYS A 104 -13.71 0.26 -6.93
CA LYS A 104 -14.12 1.57 -7.44
C LYS A 104 -14.43 2.58 -6.32
N LYS A 105 -15.16 2.16 -5.28
CA LYS A 105 -15.43 3.01 -4.10
C LYS A 105 -14.15 3.41 -3.37
N LYS A 106 -13.18 2.50 -3.28
CA LYS A 106 -11.86 2.77 -2.71
C LYS A 106 -11.16 3.88 -3.49
N LEU A 107 -11.12 3.77 -4.82
CA LEU A 107 -10.52 4.78 -5.70
C LEU A 107 -11.15 6.18 -5.53
N LEU A 108 -12.47 6.27 -5.38
CA LEU A 108 -13.15 7.52 -5.06
C LEU A 108 -12.77 8.05 -3.68
N SER A 109 -12.77 7.19 -2.67
CA SER A 109 -12.46 7.60 -1.29
C SER A 109 -11.00 8.03 -1.09
N GLU A 110 -10.09 7.48 -1.91
CA GLU A 110 -8.66 7.82 -1.90
C GLU A 110 -8.34 9.05 -2.76
N GLY A 111 -9.32 9.55 -3.52
CA GLY A 111 -9.18 10.76 -4.33
C GLY A 111 -8.44 10.54 -5.65
N TYR A 112 -8.43 9.31 -6.18
CA TYR A 112 -7.91 9.02 -7.52
C TYR A 112 -8.81 9.57 -8.63
N TYR A 113 -10.12 9.65 -8.36
CA TYR A 113 -11.10 10.28 -9.23
C TYR A 113 -11.90 11.31 -8.45
N PRO A 114 -12.28 12.45 -9.06
CA PRO A 114 -13.01 13.51 -8.38
C PRO A 114 -14.48 13.13 -8.12
N ASP A 115 -15.09 12.36 -9.01
CA ASP A 115 -16.46 11.89 -8.87
C ASP A 115 -16.70 10.54 -9.58
N SER A 116 -17.88 9.97 -9.35
CA SER A 116 -18.25 8.66 -9.91
C SER A 116 -18.42 8.68 -11.43
N ALA A 117 -18.78 9.81 -12.04
CA ALA A 117 -18.95 9.88 -13.49
C ALA A 117 -17.59 9.82 -14.21
N GLU A 118 -16.59 10.52 -13.68
CA GLU A 118 -15.21 10.43 -14.19
C GLU A 118 -14.61 9.04 -13.96
N LEU A 119 -14.86 8.45 -12.79
CA LEU A 119 -14.44 7.08 -12.51
C LEU A 119 -15.01 6.09 -13.52
N GLU A 120 -16.33 6.08 -13.75
CA GLU A 120 -16.97 5.10 -14.64
C GLU A 120 -16.55 5.24 -16.10
N SER A 121 -16.13 6.44 -16.51
CA SER A 121 -15.67 6.69 -17.89
C SER A 121 -14.18 6.43 -18.11
N SER A 122 -13.38 6.41 -17.03
CA SER A 122 -11.91 6.38 -17.14
C SER A 122 -11.29 5.09 -16.57
N VAL A 123 -11.96 4.40 -15.65
CA VAL A 123 -11.41 3.21 -14.99
C VAL A 123 -11.10 2.10 -16.01
N SER A 124 -9.86 1.61 -16.00
CA SER A 124 -9.37 0.59 -16.95
C SER A 124 -8.88 -0.63 -16.18
N LEU A 125 -9.82 -1.45 -15.69
CA LEU A 125 -9.51 -2.62 -14.86
C LEU A 125 -8.99 -3.79 -15.70
N ARG A 126 -7.87 -4.37 -15.28
CA ARG A 126 -7.30 -5.58 -15.86
C ARG A 126 -6.81 -6.52 -14.77
N LEU A 127 -7.04 -7.81 -14.96
CA LEU A 127 -6.67 -8.85 -14.01
C LEU A 127 -5.54 -9.70 -14.58
N PHE A 128 -4.50 -9.91 -13.79
CA PHE A 128 -3.36 -10.71 -14.19
C PHE A 128 -3.04 -11.78 -13.17
N LYS A 129 -2.66 -12.95 -13.70
CA LYS A 129 -1.97 -14.00 -12.96
C LYS A 129 -0.48 -13.89 -13.25
N VAL A 130 0.33 -13.83 -12.20
CA VAL A 130 1.79 -13.78 -12.34
C VAL A 130 2.31 -15.18 -12.66
N ILE A 131 3.13 -15.28 -13.71
CA ILE A 131 3.78 -16.53 -14.13
C ILE A 131 4.94 -16.78 -13.18
N LYS A 132 4.94 -17.96 -12.52
CA LYS A 132 6.01 -18.36 -11.60
C LYS A 132 7.26 -18.74 -12.38
N ASN A 133 8.30 -17.91 -12.33
CA ASN A 133 9.57 -18.14 -12.99
C ASN A 133 10.72 -17.47 -12.21
N GLN A 134 11.93 -17.45 -12.77
CA GLN A 134 13.10 -16.85 -12.11
C GLN A 134 12.92 -15.36 -11.79
N LYS A 135 12.21 -14.62 -12.65
CA LYS A 135 11.99 -13.18 -12.52
C LYS A 135 11.01 -12.84 -11.40
N SER A 136 9.95 -13.64 -11.26
CA SER A 136 8.89 -13.42 -10.28
C SER A 136 9.07 -14.17 -8.96
N HIS A 137 10.09 -15.04 -8.86
CA HIS A 137 10.27 -15.98 -7.74
C HIS A 137 10.19 -15.34 -6.35
N SER A 138 10.75 -14.14 -6.16
CA SER A 138 10.72 -13.41 -4.89
C SER A 138 9.29 -13.13 -4.41
N TYR A 139 8.37 -12.84 -5.32
CA TYR A 139 6.99 -12.44 -5.00
C TYR A 139 6.10 -13.61 -4.55
N PHE A 140 6.55 -14.85 -4.73
CA PHE A 140 5.86 -16.06 -4.28
C PHE A 140 6.27 -16.51 -2.86
N LYS A 141 7.24 -15.83 -2.22
CA LYS A 141 7.74 -16.23 -0.89
C LYS A 141 6.71 -15.96 0.22
N HIS A 142 6.00 -14.85 0.11
CA HIS A 142 5.02 -14.38 1.10
C HIS A 142 3.73 -14.01 0.38
N ILE A 143 2.90 -15.01 0.11
CA ILE A 143 1.54 -14.80 -0.37
C ILE A 143 0.65 -14.56 0.85
N HIS A 144 0.01 -13.40 0.90
CA HIS A 144 -0.87 -13.02 1.99
C HIS A 144 -2.33 -13.18 1.55
N PRO A 145 -3.20 -13.74 2.41
CA PRO A 145 -4.63 -13.74 2.15
C PRO A 145 -5.15 -12.31 1.99
N SER A 146 -5.68 -12.02 0.81
CA SER A 146 -6.25 -10.75 0.37
C SER A 146 -7.66 -10.99 -0.17
N LEU A 147 -8.33 -9.91 -0.60
CA LEU A 147 -9.69 -10.03 -1.12
C LEU A 147 -9.70 -10.69 -2.51
N ILE A 148 -8.69 -10.42 -3.34
CA ILE A 148 -8.54 -11.07 -4.64
C ILE A 148 -8.48 -12.60 -4.54
N ASP A 149 -7.89 -13.16 -3.47
CA ASP A 149 -7.82 -14.62 -3.28
C ASP A 149 -9.20 -15.29 -3.20
N LYS A 150 -10.20 -14.57 -2.69
CA LYS A 150 -11.58 -15.05 -2.59
C LYS A 150 -12.27 -15.11 -3.96
N GLU A 151 -11.85 -14.25 -4.88
CA GLU A 151 -12.44 -14.16 -6.23
C GLU A 151 -11.85 -15.21 -7.18
N VAL A 152 -10.52 -15.38 -7.18
CA VAL A 152 -9.82 -16.18 -8.22
C VAL A 152 -9.37 -17.57 -7.78
N LYS A 153 -9.66 -17.99 -6.53
CA LYS A 153 -9.14 -19.25 -5.94
C LYS A 153 -7.63 -19.40 -6.16
N SER A 154 -6.90 -18.41 -5.70
CA SER A 154 -5.47 -18.20 -5.98
C SER A 154 -4.57 -19.40 -5.68
N GLY A 155 -4.83 -20.12 -4.59
CA GLY A 155 -3.93 -21.17 -4.09
C GLY A 155 -2.53 -20.58 -3.83
N ASP A 156 -1.51 -21.17 -4.45
CA ASP A 156 -0.12 -20.67 -4.37
C ASP A 156 0.26 -19.73 -5.55
N SER A 157 -0.73 -19.25 -6.30
CA SER A 157 -0.51 -18.33 -7.42
C SER A 157 -0.63 -16.87 -6.96
N VAL A 158 0.18 -16.00 -7.56
CA VAL A 158 0.06 -14.56 -7.34
C VAL A 158 -0.86 -13.94 -8.39
N PHE A 159 -1.79 -13.11 -7.94
CA PHE A 159 -2.71 -12.35 -8.77
C PHE A 159 -2.63 -10.87 -8.45
N CYS A 160 -2.84 -10.05 -9.46
CA CYS A 160 -2.94 -8.61 -9.30
C CYS A 160 -4.07 -8.05 -10.17
N LEU A 161 -4.95 -7.27 -9.53
CA LEU A 161 -5.89 -6.40 -10.19
C LEU A 161 -5.20 -5.05 -10.38
N ILE A 162 -5.17 -4.55 -11.61
CA ILE A 162 -4.60 -3.26 -11.93
C ILE A 162 -5.65 -2.36 -12.57
N ASP A 163 -5.48 -1.06 -12.38
CA ASP A 163 -5.97 -0.02 -13.26
C ASP A 163 -4.79 0.49 -14.10
N GLU A 164 -4.97 0.63 -15.41
CA GLU A 164 -3.86 0.98 -16.32
C GLU A 164 -3.23 2.35 -16.04
N ASP A 165 -4.02 3.31 -15.55
CA ASP A 165 -3.56 4.67 -15.29
C ASP A 165 -3.11 4.84 -13.83
N ILE A 166 -3.65 4.03 -12.92
CA ILE A 166 -3.40 4.16 -11.47
C ILE A 166 -2.38 3.17 -10.94
N GLY A 167 -2.35 1.90 -11.36
CA GLY A 167 -1.44 0.91 -10.77
C GLY A 167 -2.13 -0.33 -10.20
N ILE A 168 -1.41 -1.05 -9.32
CA ILE A 168 -1.93 -2.25 -8.65
C ILE A 168 -2.92 -1.83 -7.56
N LEU A 169 -4.20 -2.16 -7.77
CA LEU A 169 -5.30 -1.88 -6.83
C LEU A 169 -5.36 -2.90 -5.70
N ASP A 170 -5.18 -4.18 -6.04
CA ASP A 170 -5.19 -5.31 -5.12
C ASP A 170 -4.25 -6.41 -5.63
N SER A 171 -3.54 -7.04 -4.70
CA SER A 171 -2.59 -8.12 -4.97
C SER A 171 -2.42 -8.98 -3.72
N ASN A 172 -2.38 -10.29 -3.90
CA ASN A 172 -2.07 -11.22 -2.82
C ASN A 172 -0.55 -11.36 -2.56
N SER A 173 0.27 -10.58 -3.26
CA SER A 173 1.70 -10.42 -2.99
C SER A 173 2.00 -8.97 -2.57
N PRO A 174 2.15 -8.71 -1.25
CA PRO A 174 2.47 -7.37 -0.74
C PRO A 174 3.83 -6.87 -1.24
N GLU A 175 4.82 -7.76 -1.36
CA GLU A 175 6.15 -7.41 -1.85
C GLU A 175 6.12 -6.92 -3.31
N LEU A 176 5.31 -7.56 -4.15
CA LEU A 176 5.11 -7.10 -5.53
C LEU A 176 4.49 -5.71 -5.56
N GLN A 177 3.48 -5.46 -4.72
CA GLN A 177 2.80 -4.18 -4.65
C GLN A 177 3.73 -3.06 -4.16
N LYS A 178 4.47 -3.29 -3.07
CA LYS A 178 5.48 -2.35 -2.54
C LYS A 178 6.52 -2.01 -3.60
N GLU A 179 7.14 -3.02 -4.22
CA GLU A 179 8.19 -2.80 -5.20
C GLU A 179 7.66 -2.13 -6.48
N PHE A 180 6.42 -2.42 -6.88
CA PHE A 180 5.77 -1.76 -8.00
C PHE A 180 5.63 -0.26 -7.75
N ILE A 181 5.09 0.12 -6.59
CA ILE A 181 4.91 1.51 -6.18
C ILE A 181 6.27 2.24 -6.20
N LEU A 182 7.29 1.66 -5.57
CA LEU A 182 8.63 2.25 -5.51
C LEU A 182 9.29 2.40 -6.89
N LYS A 183 9.19 1.37 -7.76
CA LYS A 183 9.79 1.43 -9.10
C LYS A 183 9.06 2.40 -10.01
N ARG A 184 7.74 2.52 -9.90
CA ARG A 184 6.92 3.47 -10.66
C ARG A 184 7.29 4.92 -10.33
N GLY A 185 7.71 5.19 -9.09
CA GLY A 185 8.13 6.52 -8.65
C GLY A 185 6.97 7.51 -8.54
N VAL A 186 7.31 8.77 -8.31
CA VAL A 186 6.37 9.91 -8.24
C VAL A 186 6.80 11.00 -9.22
N THR A 187 5.85 11.80 -9.70
CA THR A 187 6.12 12.91 -10.61
C THR A 187 6.20 14.24 -9.85
N GLU A 188 6.75 15.28 -10.50
CA GLU A 188 6.71 16.65 -9.97
C GLU A 188 5.26 17.13 -9.73
N SER A 189 4.32 16.75 -10.60
CA SER A 189 2.90 17.02 -10.40
C SER A 189 2.34 16.31 -9.16
N ASP A 190 2.76 15.06 -8.90
CA ASP A 190 2.35 14.33 -7.69
C ASP A 190 2.82 15.07 -6.42
N LEU A 191 4.05 15.59 -6.44
CA LEU A 191 4.65 16.35 -5.34
C LEU A 191 3.95 17.69 -5.09
N LYS A 192 3.57 18.39 -6.16
CA LYS A 192 2.92 19.70 -6.09
C LYS A 192 1.47 19.58 -5.63
N GLU A 193 0.71 18.67 -6.23
CA GLU A 193 -0.73 18.51 -5.99
C GLU A 193 -1.04 17.58 -4.80
N LYS A 194 -0.03 16.89 -4.26
CA LYS A 194 -0.17 15.93 -3.15
C LYS A 194 -1.16 14.81 -3.49
N THR A 195 -0.97 14.20 -4.66
CA THR A 195 -1.88 13.18 -5.22
C THR A 195 -1.90 11.90 -4.38
N ALA A 196 -2.95 11.08 -4.55
CA ALA A 196 -3.06 9.77 -3.91
C ALA A 196 -1.83 8.87 -4.19
N ARG A 197 -1.29 8.95 -5.41
CA ARG A 197 -0.05 8.26 -5.79
C ARG A 197 1.15 8.64 -4.90
N LEU A 198 1.29 9.92 -4.55
CA LEU A 198 2.34 10.37 -3.63
C LEU A 198 2.13 9.75 -2.24
N VAL A 199 0.89 9.75 -1.76
CA VAL A 199 0.54 9.19 -0.45
C VAL A 199 0.92 7.70 -0.38
N ASP A 200 0.53 6.91 -1.37
CA ASP A 200 0.87 5.48 -1.45
C ASP A 200 2.39 5.26 -1.47
N TYR A 201 3.12 6.07 -2.24
CA TYR A 201 4.58 5.99 -2.29
C TYR A 201 5.23 6.26 -0.93
N LEU A 202 4.77 7.31 -0.23
CA LEU A 202 5.28 7.68 1.08
C LEU A 202 4.94 6.63 2.15
N LEU A 203 3.75 6.02 2.08
CA LEU A 203 3.35 4.93 2.98
C LEU A 203 4.27 3.72 2.81
N VAL A 204 4.59 3.33 1.57
CA VAL A 204 5.52 2.21 1.31
C VAL A 204 6.93 2.51 1.83
N LEU A 205 7.42 3.75 1.68
CA LEU A 205 8.71 4.14 2.27
C LEU A 205 8.68 4.05 3.80
N LYS A 206 7.61 4.53 4.44
CA LYS A 206 7.43 4.44 5.88
C LYS A 206 7.42 2.98 6.38
N GLN A 207 6.73 2.07 5.68
CA GLN A 207 6.74 0.64 6.01
C GLN A 207 8.13 0.03 5.92
N LYS A 208 8.88 0.37 4.86
CA LYS A 208 10.22 -0.18 4.61
C LYS A 208 11.19 0.16 5.74
N ASP A 209 11.09 1.34 6.33
CA ASP A 209 11.87 1.73 7.50
C ASP A 209 11.53 0.89 8.75
N TYR A 210 10.25 0.57 8.97
CA TYR A 210 9.85 -0.31 10.07
C TYR A 210 10.37 -1.74 9.91
N ASP A 211 10.34 -2.29 8.69
CA ASP A 211 10.82 -3.65 8.40
C ASP A 211 12.36 -3.78 8.46
N GLY A 212 13.08 -2.65 8.39
CA GLY A 212 14.54 -2.56 8.42
C GLY A 212 15.17 -2.41 9.81
N HIS A 213 14.36 -2.37 10.89
CA HIS A 213 14.80 -2.19 12.27
C HIS A 213 14.70 -3.46 13.14
#